data_AF-A0A3D6DVC2-F1
#
_entry.id   AF-A0A3D6DVC2-F1
#
_cell.length_a   1.000
_cell.length_b   1.000
_cell.length_c   1.000
_cell.angle_alpha   90.00
_cell.angle_beta   90.00
_cell.angle_gamma   90.00
#
_symmetry.space_group_name_H-M   'P 1'
#
loop_
_entity.id
_entity.type
_entity.pdbx_description
1 polymer ?
#
loop_
_entity_poly.entity_id
_entity_poly.type
_entity_poly.pdbx_seq_one_letter_code
_entity_poly.pdbx_strand_id
1 'polypeptide(L)'
;MDNHHFTVEEALEFHRRMAAITAAVQAGMWKRGVHELLGYATDYAFGEARGRQTLVLKTRGRSSYVRLQWDTVLGDATADRQRVDDAIDSAINELA
;
A
#
# COMPACT_ATOMS: atom_id res chain seq x y z
N MET A 1 15.55 5.63 23.89
CA MET A 1 14.69 5.03 22.86
C MET A 1 13.31 5.57 23.11
N ASP A 2 12.79 6.33 22.15
CA ASP A 2 11.46 6.92 22.25
C ASP A 2 10.43 5.81 22.06
N ASN A 3 9.77 5.41 23.15
CA ASN A 3 8.67 4.44 23.11
C ASN A 3 7.41 5.14 22.57
N HIS A 4 7.41 5.46 21.27
CA HIS A 4 6.18 5.77 20.56
C HIS A 4 5.36 4.47 20.44
N HIS A 5 4.67 4.11 21.52
CA HIS A 5 3.64 3.09 21.51
C HIS A 5 2.52 3.57 20.59
N PHE A 6 2.22 2.77 19.55
CA PHE A 6 1.05 2.99 18.71
C PHE A 6 -0.22 2.97 19.55
N THR A 7 -1.07 3.98 19.34
CA THR A 7 -2.41 3.99 19.92
C THR A 7 -3.33 3.05 19.14
N VAL A 8 -4.39 2.58 19.80
CA VAL A 8 -5.44 1.79 19.13
C VAL A 8 -6.09 2.59 18.00
N GLU A 9 -6.25 3.90 18.18
CA GLU A 9 -6.82 4.81 17.18
C GLU A 9 -5.96 4.90 15.92
N GLU A 10 -4.64 5.06 16.07
CA GLU A 10 -3.70 5.04 14.94
C GLU A 10 -3.71 3.70 14.20
N ALA A 11 -3.78 2.58 14.93
CA ALA A 11 -3.84 1.26 14.33
C ALA A 11 -5.15 1.04 13.54
N LEU A 12 -6.28 1.54 14.05
CA LEU A 12 -7.58 1.46 13.36
C LEU A 12 -7.61 2.33 12.10
N GLU A 13 -7.10 3.56 12.19
CA GLU A 13 -7.02 4.46 11.03
C GLU A 13 -6.11 3.86 9.96
N PHE A 14 -4.96 3.30 10.36
CA PHE A 14 -4.07 2.61 9.45
C PHE A 14 -4.76 1.47 8.69
N HIS A 15 -5.50 0.60 9.40
CA HIS A 15 -6.24 -0.49 8.78
C HIS A 15 -7.33 0.03 7.84
N ARG A 16 -8.06 1.07 8.23
CA ARG A 16 -9.09 1.70 7.39
C ARG A 16 -8.49 2.20 6.08
N ARG A 17 -7.34 2.87 6.14
CA ARG A 17 -6.67 3.41 4.95
C ARG A 17 -6.06 2.32 4.08
N MET A 18 -5.45 1.30 4.68
CA MET A 18 -4.99 0.12 3.94
C MET A 18 -6.14 -0.59 3.20
N ALA A 19 -7.33 -0.68 3.81
CA ALA A 19 -8.51 -1.22 3.16
C ALA A 19 -8.95 -0.36 1.94
N ALA A 20 -8.92 0.97 2.08
CA ALA A 20 -9.23 1.89 0.98
C ALA A 20 -8.21 1.78 -0.18
N ILE A 21 -6.91 1.71 0.14
CA ILE A 21 -5.83 1.51 -0.84
C ILE A 21 -6.00 0.18 -1.57
N THR A 22 -6.30 -0.90 -0.83
CA THR A 22 -6.57 -2.21 -1.42
C THR A 22 -7.74 -2.16 -2.40
N ALA A 23 -8.83 -1.48 -2.03
CA ALA A 23 -9.99 -1.30 -2.91
C ALA A 23 -9.63 -0.49 -4.17
N ALA A 24 -8.82 0.57 -4.03
CA ALA A 24 -8.35 1.37 -5.16
C ALA A 24 -7.47 0.55 -6.13
N VAL A 25 -6.56 -0.26 -5.59
CA VAL A 25 -5.76 -1.21 -6.38
C VAL A 25 -6.66 -2.18 -7.14
N GLN A 26 -7.62 -2.83 -6.46
CA GLN A 26 -8.54 -3.77 -7.10
C GLN A 26 -9.36 -3.12 -8.22
N ALA A 27 -9.87 -1.91 -7.99
CA ALA A 27 -10.61 -1.15 -9.00
C ALA A 27 -9.72 -0.77 -10.20
N GLY A 28 -8.47 -0.37 -9.95
CA GLY A 28 -7.50 -0.06 -10.99
C GLY A 28 -7.12 -1.27 -11.83
N MET A 29 -6.84 -2.41 -11.18
CA MET A 29 -6.56 -3.68 -11.85
C MET A 29 -7.74 -4.12 -12.72
N TRP A 30 -8.97 -4.02 -12.20
CA TRP A 30 -10.18 -4.35 -12.96
C TRP A 30 -10.33 -3.49 -14.22
N LYS A 31 -10.13 -2.17 -14.12
CA LYS A 31 -10.17 -1.26 -15.28
C LYS A 31 -9.14 -1.64 -16.36
N ARG A 32 -8.06 -2.30 -15.99
CA ARG A 32 -6.95 -2.70 -16.88
C ARG A 32 -7.05 -4.16 -17.35
N GLY A 33 -8.11 -4.89 -17.00
CA GLY A 33 -8.30 -6.29 -17.37
C GLY A 33 -7.39 -7.28 -16.61
N VAL A 34 -6.88 -6.86 -15.44
CA VAL A 34 -6.06 -7.70 -14.56
C VAL A 34 -6.92 -8.20 -13.40
N HIS A 35 -6.91 -9.52 -13.13
CA HIS A 35 -7.92 -10.16 -12.29
C HIS A 35 -7.42 -10.76 -10.96
N GLU A 36 -6.12 -10.76 -10.65
CA GLU A 36 -5.59 -11.48 -9.47
C GLU A 36 -4.79 -10.58 -8.49
N LEU A 37 -5.39 -10.23 -7.34
CA LEU A 37 -4.64 -9.71 -6.19
C LEU A 37 -4.29 -10.89 -5.26
N LEU A 38 -3.01 -11.19 -5.07
CA LEU A 38 -2.61 -12.38 -4.29
C LEU A 38 -2.50 -12.14 -2.78
N GLY A 39 -2.34 -10.90 -2.34
CA GLY A 39 -2.28 -10.57 -0.92
C GLY A 39 -1.51 -9.28 -0.63
N TYR A 40 -1.42 -8.96 0.66
CA TYR A 40 -0.59 -7.88 1.18
C TYR A 40 0.35 -8.44 2.26
N ALA A 41 1.55 -7.90 2.32
CA ALA A 41 2.56 -8.23 3.31
C ALA A 41 3.07 -6.94 3.95
N THR A 42 3.39 -7.01 5.24
CA THR A 42 4.09 -5.93 5.94
C THR A 42 5.54 -6.34 6.09
N ASP A 43 6.46 -5.59 5.49
CA ASP A 43 7.89 -5.81 5.62
C ASP A 43 8.48 -4.77 6.59
N TYR A 44 9.05 -5.22 7.71
CA TYR A 44 9.84 -4.36 8.58
C TYR A 44 11.26 -4.26 8.01
N ALA A 45 11.45 -3.37 7.04
CA ALA A 45 12.77 -3.12 6.47
C ALA A 45 13.73 -2.61 7.56
N PHE A 46 14.97 -3.10 7.55
CA PHE A 46 15.99 -2.78 8.56
C PHE A 46 16.26 -1.26 8.57
N GLY A 47 16.02 -0.61 9.72
CA GLY A 47 16.19 0.84 9.90
C GLY A 47 14.89 1.65 9.83
N GLU A 48 13.73 1.05 9.52
CA GLU A 48 12.44 1.75 9.55
C GLU A 48 11.73 1.55 10.89
N ALA A 49 11.37 2.66 11.54
CA ALA A 49 10.73 2.64 12.86
C ALA A 49 9.31 2.04 12.86
N ARG A 50 8.61 2.07 11.71
CA ARG A 50 7.17 1.73 11.61
C ARG A 50 6.83 0.73 10.48
N GLY A 51 7.84 0.22 9.77
CA GLY A 51 7.69 -0.79 8.71
C GLY A 51 7.08 -0.27 7.41
N ARG A 52 7.34 -0.99 6.32
CA ARG A 52 6.86 -0.70 4.96
C ARG A 52 5.75 -1.67 4.60
N GLN A 53 4.66 -1.15 4.05
CA GLN A 53 3.58 -1.98 3.54
C GLN A 53 3.83 -2.33 2.08
N THR A 54 3.71 -3.62 1.76
CA THR A 54 3.88 -4.14 0.40
C THR A 54 2.59 -4.85 -0.02
N LEU A 55 1.84 -4.30 -0.97
CA LEU A 55 0.79 -5.07 -1.65
C LEU A 55 1.42 -5.76 -2.86
N VAL A 56 1.17 -7.06 -3.00
CA VAL A 56 1.72 -7.86 -4.11
C VAL A 56 0.62 -8.05 -5.15
N LEU A 57 0.82 -7.45 -6.31
CA LEU A 57 -0.10 -7.57 -7.44
C LEU A 57 0.47 -8.61 -8.40
N LYS A 58 -0.39 -9.46 -8.97
CA LYS A 58 0.06 -10.51 -9.88
C LYS A 58 -0.89 -10.68 -11.06
N THR A 59 -0.33 -11.11 -12.19
CA THR A 59 -1.06 -11.66 -13.32
C THR A 59 -0.54 -13.06 -13.60
N ARG A 60 -1.11 -13.75 -14.59
CA ARG A 60 -0.60 -15.06 -15.05
C ARG A 60 0.90 -15.05 -15.40
N GLY A 61 1.44 -13.92 -15.86
CA GLY A 61 2.82 -13.81 -16.37
C GLY A 61 3.74 -12.84 -15.64
N ARG A 62 3.21 -11.99 -14.74
CA ARG A 62 3.99 -10.91 -14.10
C ARG A 62 3.58 -10.69 -12.64
N SER A 63 4.47 -10.07 -11.88
CA SER A 63 4.20 -9.57 -10.53
C SER A 63 4.75 -8.17 -10.38
N SER A 64 4.03 -7.32 -9.66
CA SER A 64 4.46 -5.98 -9.29
C SER A 64 4.07 -5.69 -7.83
N TYR A 65 4.50 -4.54 -7.32
CA TYR A 65 4.41 -4.24 -5.90
C TYR A 65 4.02 -2.80 -5.66
N VAL A 66 2.98 -2.57 -4.85
CA VAL A 66 2.72 -1.26 -4.25
C VAL A 66 3.46 -1.23 -2.92
N ARG A 67 4.43 -0.33 -2.77
CA ARG A 67 5.24 -0.19 -1.55
C ARG A 67 4.99 1.18 -0.94
N LEU A 68 4.45 1.19 0.27
CA LEU A 68 4.06 2.42 0.96
C LEU A 68 4.69 2.49 2.35
N GLN A 69 5.17 3.67 2.69
CA GLN A 69 5.66 3.93 4.04
C GLN A 69 4.51 4.09 5.01
N TRP A 70 4.69 3.66 6.25
CA TRP A 70 3.67 3.79 7.29
C TRP A 70 3.13 5.22 7.40
N ASP A 71 4.04 6.20 7.45
CA ASP A 71 3.66 7.61 7.57
C ASP A 71 2.97 8.13 6.31
N THR A 72 3.25 7.58 5.12
CA THR A 72 2.51 7.90 3.90
C THR A 72 1.09 7.32 3.94
N VAL A 73 0.90 6.13 4.51
CA VAL A 73 -0.44 5.55 4.68
C VAL A 73 -1.26 6.38 5.66
N LEU A 74 -0.69 6.79 6.80
CA LEU A 74 -1.39 7.64 7.79
C LEU A 74 -1.43 9.13 7.42
N GLY A 75 -0.60 9.60 6.50
CA GLY A 75 -0.54 10.99 6.06
C GLY A 75 -1.79 11.39 5.30
N ASP A 76 -2.40 12.53 5.65
CA ASP A 76 -3.57 13.07 4.93
C ASP A 76 -3.22 14.24 4.00
N ALA A 77 -1.95 14.65 3.96
CA ALA A 77 -1.54 15.74 3.09
C ALA A 77 -1.72 15.34 1.62
N THR A 78 -1.97 16.33 0.77
CA THR A 78 -2.10 16.13 -0.68
C THR A 78 -0.92 15.35 -1.27
N ALA A 79 0.30 15.63 -0.79
CA ALA A 79 1.51 14.95 -1.22
C ALA A 79 1.51 13.45 -0.86
N ASP A 80 0.93 13.07 0.28
CA ASP A 80 0.86 11.67 0.69
C ASP A 80 -0.16 10.90 -0.14
N ARG A 81 -1.34 11.50 -0.36
CA ARG A 81 -2.36 10.94 -1.24
C ARG A 81 -1.83 10.75 -2.66
N GLN A 82 -1.12 11.74 -3.18
CA GLN A 82 -0.51 11.66 -4.51
C GLN A 82 0.54 10.54 -4.60
N ARG A 83 1.40 10.38 -3.58
CA ARG A 83 2.37 9.26 -3.54
C ARG A 83 1.68 7.90 -3.54
N VAL A 84 0.55 7.78 -2.86
CA VAL A 84 -0.27 6.55 -2.85
C VAL A 84 -0.81 6.28 -4.26
N ASP A 85 -1.43 7.27 -4.89
CA ASP A 85 -2.00 7.13 -6.23
C ASP A 85 -0.91 6.78 -7.26
N ASP A 86 0.22 7.50 -7.25
CA ASP A 86 1.36 7.24 -8.14
C ASP A 86 1.92 5.83 -7.96
N ALA A 87 2.03 5.34 -6.71
CA ALA A 87 2.50 3.99 -6.42
C ALA A 87 1.54 2.92 -6.97
N ILE A 88 0.23 3.15 -6.84
CA ILE A 88 -0.81 2.25 -7.39
C ILE A 88 -0.72 2.22 -8.91
N ASP A 89 -0.74 3.37 -9.58
CA ASP A 89 -0.70 3.45 -11.03
C ASP A 89 0.60 2.84 -11.59
N SER A 90 1.74 3.12 -10.97
CA SER A 90 3.03 2.52 -11.35
C SER A 90 3.00 1.00 -11.25
N ALA A 91 2.54 0.46 -10.13
CA ALA A 91 2.48 -0.99 -9.95
C ALA A 91 1.52 -1.66 -10.95
N ILE A 92 0.39 -1.03 -11.26
CA ILE A 92 -0.55 -1.55 -12.25
C ILE A 92 0.04 -1.45 -13.67
N ASN A 93 0.74 -0.37 -14.01
CA ASN A 93 1.42 -0.21 -15.31
C ASN A 93 2.45 -1.32 -15.56
N GLU A 94 3.19 -1.77 -14.54
CA GLU A 94 4.18 -2.85 -14.68
C GLU A 94 3.55 -4.22 -15.02
N LEU A 95 2.25 -4.40 -14.75
CA LEU A 95 1.52 -5.64 -15.00
C LEU A 95 1.04 -5.79 -16.46
N ALA A 96 0.97 -4.69 -17.21
CA ALA A 96 0.55 -4.66 -18.62
C ALA A 96 1.69 -5.10 -19.56
#